data_AF-A0A968A6D7-F1
#
_entry.id   AF-A0A968A6D7-F1
#
_cell.length_a   1.000
_cell.length_b   1.000
_cell.length_c   1.000
_cell.angle_alpha   90.00
_cell.angle_beta   90.00
_cell.angle_gamma   90.00
#
_symmetry.space_group_name_H-M   'P 1'
#
loop_
_entity.id
_entity.type
_entity.pdbx_description
1 polymer ?
#
loop_
_entity_poly.entity_id
_entity_poly.type
_entity_poly.pdbx_seq_one_letter_code
_entity_poly.pdbx_strand_id
1 'polypeptide(L)'
;MFLVTSEGSAAAGIRRIEAITGRKAYERIKNQTEILRDSAHLLSTSSEQLTDKINSLLERLDEFQHENKRLTQRFALSDFETKIETVDKVEDIYVFSGQFDVTDIDTLRTLADKFRAKYPENS
;
A
#
# COMPACT_ATOMS: atom_id res chain seq x y z
N MET A 1 34.10 4.25 25.38
CA MET A 1 33.07 3.61 24.53
C MET A 1 33.59 3.52 23.11
N PHE A 2 33.34 2.41 22.42
CA PHE A 2 33.85 2.11 21.09
C PHE A 2 32.70 1.48 20.28
N LEU A 3 32.35 2.08 19.14
CA LEU A 3 31.26 1.63 18.28
C LEU A 3 31.81 1.37 16.88
N VAL A 4 31.85 0.09 16.49
CA VAL A 4 32.23 -0.31 15.13
C VAL A 4 31.13 0.12 14.17
N THR A 5 31.51 0.85 13.12
CA THR A 5 30.59 1.28 12.05
C THR A 5 30.75 0.42 10.81
N SER A 6 31.94 -0.09 10.55
CA SER A 6 32.18 -1.03 9.46
C SER A 6 33.37 -1.93 9.77
N GLU A 7 33.34 -3.11 9.19
CA GLU A 7 34.44 -4.05 9.20
C GLU A 7 34.64 -4.58 7.78
N GLY A 8 35.89 -4.63 7.33
CA GLY A 8 36.25 -5.15 6.02
C GLY A 8 37.64 -5.76 5.97
N SER A 9 38.01 -6.27 4.80
CA SER A 9 39.36 -6.78 4.52
C SER A 9 40.22 -5.67 3.91
N ALA A 10 41.42 -5.46 4.46
CA ALA A 10 42.42 -4.58 3.85
C ALA A 10 43.41 -5.35 2.97
N ALA A 11 43.70 -6.61 3.35
CA ALA A 11 44.59 -7.53 2.64
C ALA A 11 44.36 -8.96 3.16
N ALA A 12 45.01 -9.95 2.53
CA ALA A 12 44.98 -11.33 3.01
C ALA A 12 45.44 -11.39 4.49
N GLY A 13 44.53 -11.82 5.37
CA GLY A 13 44.79 -11.93 6.81
C GLY A 13 44.69 -10.62 7.62
N ILE A 14 44.35 -9.48 7.01
CA ILE A 14 44.27 -8.17 7.69
C ILE A 14 42.84 -7.62 7.70
N ARG A 15 42.29 -7.38 8.90
CA ARG A 15 40.96 -6.80 9.13
C ARG A 15 41.07 -5.29 9.35
N ARG A 16 40.28 -4.51 8.60
CA ARG A 16 40.10 -3.06 8.81
C ARG A 16 38.81 -2.83 9.59
N ILE A 17 38.92 -2.15 10.71
CA ILE A 17 37.80 -1.72 11.54
C ILE A 17 37.65 -0.22 11.42
N GLU A 18 36.48 0.25 10.99
CA GLU A 18 36.10 1.66 11.10
C GLU A 18 35.20 1.78 12.33
N ALA A 19 35.53 2.72 13.21
CA ALA A 19 34.80 2.89 14.45
C ALA A 19 34.73 4.36 14.88
N ILE A 20 33.63 4.69 15.55
CA ILE A 20 33.47 5.94 16.29
C ILE A 20 33.79 5.63 17.75
N THR A 21 34.55 6.50 18.40
CA THR A 21 35.00 6.27 19.78
C THR A 21 34.65 7.46 20.69
N GLY A 22 34.78 7.23 22.00
CA GLY A 22 34.61 8.25 23.02
C GLY A 22 33.22 8.86 23.03
N ARG A 23 33.15 10.18 23.20
CA ARG A 23 31.89 10.93 23.35
C ARG A 23 30.99 10.84 22.12
N LYS A 24 31.56 10.93 20.91
CA LYS A 24 30.78 10.83 19.66
C LYS A 24 30.09 9.48 19.51
N ALA A 25 30.75 8.41 19.97
CA ALA A 25 30.14 7.09 19.96
C ALA A 25 28.92 7.07 20.89
N TYR A 26 29.06 7.64 22.09
CA TYR A 26 28.01 7.66 23.11
C TYR A 26 26.79 8.45 22.64
N GLU A 27 27.02 9.66 22.09
CA GLU A 27 25.96 10.50 21.53
C GLU A 27 25.22 9.78 20.39
N ARG A 28 25.93 9.02 19.55
CA ARG A 28 25.30 8.24 18.49
C ARG A 28 24.38 7.15 19.02
N ILE A 29 24.83 6.35 19.99
CA ILE A 29 23.98 5.31 20.61
C ILE A 29 22.79 5.94 21.31
N LYS A 30 23.01 7.00 22.10
CA LYS A 30 21.94 7.72 22.79
C LYS A 30 20.85 8.18 21.82
N ASN A 31 21.22 8.82 20.70
CA ASN A 31 20.27 9.26 19.69
C ASN A 31 19.51 8.09 19.06
N GLN A 32 20.19 6.98 18.75
CA GLN A 32 19.52 5.78 18.22
C GLN A 32 18.52 5.19 19.22
N THR A 33 18.88 5.15 20.50
CA THR A 33 17.98 4.68 21.55
C THR A 33 16.78 5.60 21.74
N GLU A 34 16.97 6.93 21.65
CA GLU A 34 15.87 7.89 21.70
C GLU A 34 14.89 7.68 20.54
N ILE A 35 15.38 7.58 19.30
CA ILE A 35 14.55 7.30 18.12
C ILE A 35 13.76 6.00 18.27
N LEU A 36 14.40 4.93 18.74
CA LEU A 36 13.73 3.64 18.97
C LEU A 36 12.64 3.76 20.03
N ARG A 37 12.93 4.43 21.15
CA ARG A 37 11.97 4.62 22.23
C ARG A 37 10.77 5.46 21.80
N ASP A 38 11.02 6.54 21.07
CA ASP A 38 9.96 7.42 20.58
C ASP A 38 9.08 6.70 19.55
N SER A 39 9.69 5.90 18.66
CA SER A 39 8.96 5.06 17.69
C SER A 39 8.08 4.01 18.39
N ALA A 40 8.62 3.34 19.41
CA ALA A 40 7.87 2.39 20.22
C ALA A 40 6.69 3.06 20.95
N HIS A 41 6.90 4.26 21.49
CA HIS A 41 5.84 5.04 22.13
C HIS A 41 4.74 5.44 21.14
N LEU A 42 5.09 5.93 19.95
CA LEU A 42 4.13 6.29 18.89
C LEU A 42 3.24 5.11 18.49
N LEU A 43 3.81 3.91 18.44
CA LEU A 43 3.09 2.69 18.09
C LEU A 43 2.50 1.95 19.31
N SER A 44 2.59 2.54 20.50
CA SER A 44 2.12 1.98 21.77
C SER A 44 2.61 0.54 22.00
N THR A 45 3.90 0.32 21.79
CA THR A 45 4.58 -0.97 21.92
C THR A 45 5.92 -0.81 22.63
N SER A 46 6.63 -1.91 22.88
CA SER A 46 7.99 -1.88 23.42
C SER A 46 9.03 -1.89 22.30
N SER A 47 10.26 -1.46 22.58
CA SER A 47 11.34 -1.47 21.58
C SER A 47 11.63 -2.87 21.05
N GLU A 48 11.44 -3.91 21.87
CA GLU A 48 11.64 -5.31 21.50
C GLU A 48 10.55 -5.81 20.53
N GLN A 49 9.32 -5.32 20.67
CA GLN A 49 8.17 -5.71 19.84
C GLN A 49 7.93 -4.75 18.67
N LEU A 50 8.73 -3.68 18.56
CA LEU A 50 8.54 -2.62 17.58
C LEU A 50 8.50 -3.14 16.14
N THR A 51 9.43 -4.01 15.77
CA THR A 51 9.49 -4.60 14.42
C THR A 51 8.25 -5.43 14.11
N ASP A 52 7.82 -6.29 15.03
CA ASP A 52 6.62 -7.12 14.85
C ASP A 52 5.36 -6.26 14.73
N LYS A 53 5.26 -5.19 15.54
CA LYS A 53 4.17 -4.23 15.47
C LYS A 53 4.13 -3.51 14.13
N ILE A 54 5.29 -3.10 13.59
CA ILE A 54 5.40 -2.48 12.27
C ILE A 54 4.94 -3.46 11.18
N ASN A 55 5.43 -4.69 11.19
CA ASN A 55 5.05 -5.70 10.21
C ASN A 55 3.54 -5.97 10.23
N SER A 56 2.94 -6.16 11.42
CA SER A 56 1.50 -6.35 11.56
C SER A 56 0.68 -5.16 11.06
N LEU A 57 1.17 -3.93 11.25
CA LEU A 57 0.50 -2.73 10.71
C LEU A 57 0.59 -2.66 9.19
N LEU A 58 1.72 -3.06 8.60
CA LEU A 58 1.89 -3.11 7.14
C LEU A 58 0.98 -4.17 6.52
N GLU A 59 0.88 -5.36 7.12
CA GLU A 59 -0.04 -6.41 6.68
C GLU A 59 -1.49 -5.93 6.71
N ARG A 60 -1.93 -5.32 7.82
CA ARG A 60 -3.30 -4.77 7.91
C ARG A 60 -3.57 -3.66 6.91
N LEU A 61 -2.56 -2.85 6.59
CA LEU A 61 -2.69 -1.78 5.60
C LEU A 61 -2.92 -2.37 4.21
N ASP A 62 -2.20 -3.43 3.85
CA ASP A 62 -2.39 -4.16 2.59
C ASP A 62 -3.77 -4.83 2.54
N GLU A 63 -4.19 -5.48 3.63
CA GLU A 63 -5.54 -6.06 3.77
C GLU A 63 -6.64 -5.01 3.57
N PHE A 64 -6.53 -3.85 4.21
CA PHE A 64 -7.49 -2.75 4.06
C PHE A 64 -7.48 -2.16 2.64
N GLN A 65 -6.32 -2.08 1.98
CA GLN A 65 -6.25 -1.63 0.60
C GLN A 65 -6.97 -2.61 -0.35
N HIS A 66 -6.77 -3.91 -0.16
CA HIS A 66 -7.46 -4.94 -0.93
C HIS A 66 -8.97 -4.94 -0.68
N GLU A 67 -9.39 -4.79 0.59
CA GLU A 67 -10.81 -4.70 0.93
C GLU A 67 -11.46 -3.45 0.35
N ASN A 68 -10.80 -2.29 0.44
CA ASN A 68 -11.29 -1.04 -0.13
C ASN A 68 -11.48 -1.17 -1.65
N LYS A 69 -10.49 -1.74 -2.35
CA LYS A 69 -10.63 -2.02 -3.79
C LYS A 69 -11.85 -2.91 -4.07
N ARG A 70 -12.01 -4.01 -3.34
CA ARG A 70 -13.15 -4.92 -3.49
C ARG A 70 -14.50 -4.23 -3.24
N LEU A 71 -14.59 -3.39 -2.22
CA LEU A 71 -15.81 -2.65 -1.90
C LEU A 71 -16.15 -1.62 -2.98
N THR A 72 -15.14 -0.88 -3.45
CA THR A 72 -15.29 0.09 -4.55
C THR A 72 -15.80 -0.58 -5.82
N GLN A 73 -15.25 -1.75 -6.17
CA GLN A 73 -15.71 -2.55 -7.31
C GLN A 73 -17.17 -3.00 -7.16
N ARG A 74 -17.55 -3.50 -5.98
CA ARG A 74 -18.95 -3.89 -5.70
C ARG A 74 -19.91 -2.71 -5.77
N PHE A 75 -19.50 -1.56 -5.25
CA PHE A 75 -20.30 -0.34 -5.29
C PHE A 75 -20.53 0.11 -6.73
N ALA A 76 -19.47 0.15 -7.55
CA ALA A 76 -19.58 0.50 -8.96
C ALA A 76 -20.51 -0.45 -9.74
N LEU A 77 -20.45 -1.76 -9.45
CA LEU A 77 -21.36 -2.74 -10.04
C LEU A 77 -22.82 -2.51 -9.64
N SER A 78 -23.09 -2.27 -8.35
CA SER A 78 -24.45 -2.00 -7.86
C SER A 78 -25.02 -0.70 -8.41
N ASP A 79 -24.19 0.35 -8.48
CA ASP A 79 -24.57 1.65 -9.05
C ASP A 79 -24.84 1.52 -10.56
N PHE A 80 -24.01 0.73 -11.26
CA PHE A 80 -24.26 0.40 -12.66
C PHE A 80 -25.59 -0.33 -12.85
N GLU A 81 -25.86 -1.37 -12.05
CA GLU A 81 -27.11 -2.14 -12.15
C GLU A 81 -28.35 -1.29 -11.92
N THR A 82 -28.25 -0.27 -11.06
CA THR A 82 -29.33 0.70 -10.82
C THR A 82 -29.50 1.67 -12.01
N LYS A 83 -28.40 2.18 -12.57
CA LYS A 83 -28.44 3.18 -13.66
C LYS A 83 -28.76 2.58 -15.03
N ILE A 84 -28.38 1.33 -15.25
CA ILE A 84 -28.53 0.63 -16.54
C ILE A 84 -29.98 0.18 -16.81
N GLU A 85 -30.93 0.48 -15.93
CA GLU A 85 -32.36 0.30 -16.19
C GLU A 85 -32.91 1.37 -17.14
N THR A 86 -32.29 2.55 -17.16
CA THR A 86 -32.65 3.68 -18.02
C THR A 86 -31.51 3.97 -18.99
N VAL A 87 -31.62 3.47 -20.22
CA VAL A 87 -30.67 3.73 -21.30
C VAL A 87 -31.35 4.43 -22.45
N ASP A 88 -30.64 5.38 -23.05
CA ASP A 88 -31.12 6.11 -24.22
C ASP A 88 -30.97 5.24 -25.47
N LYS A 89 -31.96 5.31 -26.35
CA LYS A 89 -31.89 4.71 -27.69
C LYS A 89 -31.83 5.83 -28.72
N VAL A 90 -30.75 5.87 -29.49
CA VAL A 90 -30.56 6.80 -30.61
C VAL A 90 -30.62 5.99 -31.90
N GLU A 91 -31.66 6.22 -32.69
CA GLU A 91 -32.02 5.34 -33.83
C GLU A 91 -32.18 3.88 -33.38
N ASP A 92 -31.24 3.02 -33.76
CA ASP A 92 -31.19 1.59 -33.38
C ASP A 92 -30.03 1.23 -32.45
N ILE A 93 -29.35 2.22 -31.87
CA ILE A 93 -28.19 2.04 -31.00
C ILE A 93 -28.54 2.40 -29.55
N TYR A 94 -28.20 1.51 -28.61
CA TYR A 94 -28.28 1.78 -27.18
C TYR A 94 -27.06 2.56 -26.70
N VAL A 95 -27.28 3.66 -25.99
CA VAL A 95 -26.23 4.53 -25.45
C VAL A 95 -26.39 4.63 -23.93
N PHE A 96 -25.30 4.33 -23.22
CA PHE A 96 -25.22 4.50 -21.77
C PHE A 96 -24.07 5.44 -21.42
N SER A 97 -24.35 6.44 -20.59
CA SER A 97 -23.34 7.31 -20.01
C SER A 97 -23.48 7.33 -18.48
N GLY A 98 -22.37 7.16 -17.78
CA GLY A 98 -22.35 7.11 -16.33
C GLY A 98 -20.97 7.44 -15.79
N GLN A 99 -20.93 8.17 -14.69
CA GLN A 99 -19.72 8.42 -13.93
C GLN A 99 -19.69 7.45 -12.74
N PHE A 100 -18.57 6.75 -12.57
CA PHE A 100 -18.32 5.80 -11.50
C PHE A 100 -17.05 6.21 -10.76
N ASP A 101 -17.09 6.19 -9.43
CA ASP A 101 -15.94 6.47 -8.58
C ASP A 101 -15.11 5.18 -8.45
N VAL A 102 -14.26 4.93 -9.45
CA VAL A 102 -13.38 3.76 -9.52
C VAL A 102 -11.97 4.19 -9.89
N THR A 103 -10.99 3.50 -9.33
CA THR A 103 -9.56 3.79 -9.52
C THR A 103 -8.87 2.83 -10.49
N ASP A 104 -9.54 1.73 -10.88
CA ASP A 104 -9.00 0.73 -11.80
C ASP A 104 -9.82 0.61 -13.09
N ILE A 105 -9.10 0.51 -14.22
CA ILE A 105 -9.67 0.42 -15.56
C ILE A 105 -10.38 -0.92 -15.81
N ASP A 106 -10.00 -1.98 -15.11
CA ASP A 106 -10.56 -3.32 -15.30
C ASP A 106 -12.01 -3.39 -14.81
N THR A 107 -12.35 -2.60 -13.79
CA THR A 107 -13.73 -2.41 -13.35
C THR A 107 -14.55 -1.74 -14.44
N LEU A 108 -14.05 -0.66 -15.05
CA LEU A 108 -14.74 0.01 -16.16
C LEU A 108 -14.94 -0.93 -17.36
N ARG A 109 -13.95 -1.76 -17.70
CA ARG A 109 -14.07 -2.79 -18.73
C ARG A 109 -15.18 -3.79 -18.39
N THR A 110 -15.21 -4.26 -17.14
CA THR A 110 -16.24 -5.18 -16.67
C THR A 110 -17.65 -4.58 -16.77
N LEU A 111 -17.81 -3.29 -16.45
CA LEU A 111 -19.07 -2.58 -16.62
C LEU A 111 -19.47 -2.46 -18.10
N ALA A 112 -18.52 -2.13 -18.98
CA ALA A 112 -18.76 -2.05 -20.42
C ALA A 112 -19.17 -3.41 -21.02
N ASP A 113 -18.52 -4.51 -20.61
CA ASP A 113 -18.89 -5.85 -21.04
C ASP A 113 -20.27 -6.26 -20.53
N LYS A 114 -20.62 -5.90 -19.28
CA LYS A 114 -21.98 -6.08 -18.75
C LYS A 114 -23.03 -5.30 -19.54
N PHE A 115 -22.72 -4.08 -19.95
CA PHE A 115 -23.61 -3.29 -20.83
C PHE A 115 -23.83 -3.99 -22.17
N ARG A 116 -22.75 -4.42 -22.85
CA ARG A 116 -22.83 -5.15 -24.12
C ARG A 116 -23.63 -6.45 -24.00
N ALA A 117 -23.50 -7.17 -22.88
CA ALA A 117 -24.26 -8.39 -22.64
C ALA A 117 -25.77 -8.14 -22.47
N LYS A 118 -26.17 -7.00 -21.86
CA LYS A 118 -27.58 -6.64 -21.67
C LYS A 118 -28.22 -6.06 -22.93
N TYR A 119 -27.44 -5.31 -23.71
CA TYR A 119 -27.86 -4.67 -24.97
C TYR A 119 -26.93 -5.11 -26.11
N PRO A 120 -27.09 -6.34 -26.63
CA PRO A 120 -26.28 -6.80 -27.75
C PRO A 120 -26.54 -5.95 -29.00
N GLU A 121 -25.51 -5.78 -29.83
CA GLU A 121 -25.66 -5.15 -31.14
C GLU A 121 -26.64 -5.99 -31.98
N ASN A 122 -27.72 -5.36 -32.46
CA ASN A 122 -28.55 -5.98 -33.50
C ASN A 122 -27.74 -5.99 -34.79
N SER A 123 -27.32 -7.20 -35.21
CA SER A 123 -26.77 -7.46 -36.55
C SER A 123 -27.86 -7.38 -37.61
#